data_AF-A0AAW3QZZ7-F1
#
_entry.id   AF-A0AAW3QZZ7-F1
#
_cell.length_a   1.000
_cell.length_b   1.000
_cell.length_c   1.000
_cell.angle_alpha   90.00
_cell.angle_beta   90.00
_cell.angle_gamma   90.00
#
_symmetry.space_group_name_H-M   'P 1'
#
loop_
_entity.id
_entity.type
_entity.pdbx_description
1 polymer ?
#
loop_
_entity_poly.entity_id
_entity_poly.type
_entity_poly.pdbx_seq_one_letter_code
_entity_poly.pdbx_strand_id
1 'polypeptide(L)'
;MCPVLPTRTVRHRADILIEFPDTLHLGLVDGALIRCKPFVFHNAHKLTRDGVLSPALVSRVQRAIGRELDARRVEAGCPKYLVR
;
A
#
# COMPACT_ATOMS: atom_id res chain seq x y z
N MET A 1 -1.13 -5.87 5.64
CA MET A 1 0.01 -5.98 4.71
C MET A 1 -0.42 -5.45 3.35
N CYS A 2 0.47 -4.86 2.55
CA CYS A 2 0.14 -4.28 1.24
C CYS A 2 0.98 -4.96 0.16
N PRO A 3 0.38 -5.60 -0.86
CA PRO A 3 1.14 -6.31 -1.88
C PRO A 3 1.82 -5.32 -2.84
N VAL A 4 3.00 -5.70 -3.33
CA VAL A 4 3.69 -5.05 -4.44
C VAL A 4 3.19 -5.66 -5.75
N LEU A 5 2.84 -4.81 -6.71
CA LEU A 5 2.25 -5.19 -7.99
C LEU A 5 3.11 -4.69 -9.15
N PRO A 6 3.12 -5.42 -10.28
CA PRO A 6 3.83 -4.99 -11.48
C PRO A 6 3.11 -3.83 -12.17
N THR A 7 3.86 -3.12 -13.02
CA THR A 7 3.52 -1.85 -13.69
C THR A 7 2.23 -1.88 -14.53
N ARG A 8 1.80 -3.05 -15.01
CA ARG A 8 0.64 -3.22 -15.89
C ARG A 8 -0.64 -3.67 -15.17
N THR A 9 -0.69 -3.51 -13.85
CA THR A 9 -1.90 -3.83 -13.08
C THR A 9 -2.92 -2.70 -13.12
N VAL A 10 -4.21 -3.05 -13.12
CA VAL A 10 -5.31 -2.08 -13.01
C VAL A 10 -5.11 -1.26 -11.74
N ARG A 11 -5.02 0.06 -11.89
CA ARG A 11 -4.75 0.97 -10.77
C ARG A 11 -5.98 1.10 -9.88
N HIS A 12 -5.74 0.92 -8.60
CA HIS A 12 -6.68 1.27 -7.55
C HIS A 12 -6.33 2.66 -7.00
N ARG A 13 -7.33 3.40 -6.50
CA ARG A 13 -7.15 4.77 -5.97
C ARG A 13 -6.14 4.87 -4.80
N ALA A 14 -5.96 3.77 -4.08
CA ALA A 14 -5.03 3.65 -2.97
C ALA A 14 -3.64 3.13 -3.39
N ASP A 15 -3.43 2.83 -4.68
CA ASP A 15 -2.13 2.35 -5.14
C ASP A 15 -1.10 3.50 -5.12
N ILE A 16 0.11 3.21 -4.64
CA ILE A 16 1.24 4.14 -4.62
C ILE A 16 2.30 3.65 -5.58
N LEU A 17 2.78 4.53 -6.46
CA LEU A 17 3.97 4.28 -7.27
C LEU A 17 5.22 4.28 -6.39
N ILE A 18 6.00 3.22 -6.50
CA ILE A 18 7.37 3.18 -5.98
C ILE A 18 8.22 3.97 -6.97
N GLU A 19 8.93 4.97 -6.49
CA GLU A 19 9.79 5.79 -7.35
C GLU A 19 11.02 4.99 -7.78
N PHE A 20 11.56 5.32 -8.95
CA PHE A 20 12.68 4.61 -9.56
C PHE A 20 13.88 4.38 -8.62
N PRO A 21 14.29 5.33 -7.75
CA PRO A 21 15.37 5.07 -6.80
C PRO A 21 15.04 3.96 -5.79
N ASP A 22 13.81 3.93 -5.28
CA ASP A 22 13.34 2.91 -4.35
C ASP A 22 13.17 1.55 -5.07
N THR A 23 12.73 1.53 -6.34
CA THR A 23 12.60 0.26 -7.08
C THR A 23 13.96 -0.41 -7.28
N LEU A 24 15.00 0.35 -7.63
CA LEU A 24 16.37 -0.17 -7.75
C LEU A 24 16.88 -0.75 -6.43
N HIS A 25 16.68 -0.04 -5.32
CA HIS A 25 17.13 -0.50 -4.00
C HIS A 25 16.42 -1.80 -3.56
N LEU A 26 15.18 -1.98 -3.99
CA LEU A 26 14.34 -3.13 -3.66
C LEU A 26 14.39 -4.25 -4.71
N GLY A 27 15.20 -4.13 -5.76
CA GLY A 27 15.27 -5.12 -6.84
C GLY A 27 13.97 -5.25 -7.64
N LEU A 28 13.15 -4.20 -7.68
CA LEU A 28 11.85 -4.17 -8.34
C LEU A 28 11.95 -3.59 -9.76
N VAL A 29 11.01 -3.99 -10.62
CA VAL A 29 10.86 -3.42 -11.95
C VAL A 29 10.36 -1.97 -11.85
N ASP A 30 10.80 -1.11 -12.77
CA ASP A 30 10.34 0.27 -12.83
C ASP A 30 8.81 0.36 -13.02
N GLY A 31 8.21 1.28 -12.27
CA GLY A 31 6.77 1.46 -12.20
C GLY A 31 6.03 0.43 -11.34
N ALA A 32 6.73 -0.32 -10.48
CA ALA A 32 6.10 -1.14 -9.45
C ALA A 32 5.21 -0.29 -8.52
N LEU A 33 4.13 -0.90 -8.04
CA LEU A 33 3.09 -0.24 -7.27
C LEU A 33 2.88 -0.96 -5.94
N ILE A 34 2.67 -0.22 -4.86
CA ILE A 34 2.21 -0.78 -3.58
C ILE A 34 0.69 -0.58 -3.50
N ARG A 35 -0.05 -1.68 -3.36
CA ARG A 35 -1.51 -1.63 -3.19
C ARG A 35 -1.88 -1.43 -1.73
N CYS A 36 -2.21 -0.20 -1.36
CA CYS A 36 -2.61 0.15 0.01
C CYS A 36 -4.09 -0.14 0.34
N LYS A 37 -4.76 -0.97 -0.48
CA LYS A 37 -6.09 -1.49 -0.16
C LYS A 37 -5.97 -2.56 0.94
N PRO A 38 -6.89 -2.59 1.93
CA PRO A 38 -6.93 -3.65 2.93
C PRO A 38 -6.86 -5.04 2.27
N PHE A 39 -5.88 -5.84 2.70
CA PHE A 39 -5.59 -7.16 2.17
C PHE A 39 -5.34 -8.12 3.33
N VAL A 40 -6.03 -9.26 3.30
CA VAL A 40 -5.86 -10.35 4.27
C VAL A 40 -4.90 -11.36 3.66
N PHE A 41 -3.85 -11.71 4.39
CA PHE A 41 -2.88 -12.71 3.99
C PHE A 41 -2.83 -13.81 5.06
N HIS A 42 -3.17 -15.03 4.68
CA HIS A 42 -3.36 -16.13 5.63
C HIS A 42 -2.06 -16.87 6.01
N ASN A 43 -0.94 -16.66 5.30
CA ASN A 43 0.28 -17.47 5.44
C ASN A 43 1.53 -16.67 5.81
N ALA A 44 1.43 -15.79 6.82
CA ALA A 44 2.54 -14.90 7.21
C ALA A 44 3.82 -15.64 7.66
N HIS A 45 3.70 -16.86 8.20
CA HIS A 45 4.83 -17.64 8.71
C HIS A 45 5.82 -18.10 7.62
N LYS A 46 5.45 -18.05 6.34
CA LYS A 46 6.32 -18.44 5.21
C LYS A 46 7.01 -17.23 4.55
N LEU A 47 6.90 -16.05 5.13
CA LEU A 47 7.50 -14.84 4.56
C LEU A 47 8.95 -14.71 4.98
N THR A 48 9.81 -14.49 3.99
CA THR A 48 11.18 -14.03 4.18
C THR A 48 11.25 -12.53 4.00
N ARG A 49 12.18 -11.87 4.70
CA ARG A 49 12.41 -10.44 4.52
C ARG A 49 13.32 -10.25 3.31
N ASP A 50 12.83 -9.49 2.33
CA ASP A 50 13.52 -9.27 1.05
C ASP A 50 13.99 -7.80 0.86
N GLY A 51 13.88 -6.98 1.91
CA GLY A 51 14.30 -5.57 1.84
C GLY A 51 13.71 -4.69 2.92
N VAL A 52 13.92 -3.38 2.78
CA VAL A 52 13.37 -2.34 3.65
C VAL A 52 12.95 -1.15 2.82
N LEU A 53 11.74 -0.65 3.06
CA LEU A 53 11.28 0.58 2.42
C LEU A 53 11.95 1.80 3.06
N SER A 54 12.26 2.81 2.25
CA SER A 54 12.74 4.09 2.75
C SER A 54 11.72 4.75 3.69
N PRO A 55 12.13 5.54 4.69
CA PRO A 55 11.20 6.20 5.62
C PRO A 55 10.15 7.07 4.91
N ALA A 56 10.55 7.72 3.81
CA ALA A 56 9.65 8.52 2.97
C ALA A 56 8.57 7.65 2.32
N LEU A 57 8.95 6.50 1.75
CA LEU A 57 8.01 5.56 1.15
C LEU A 57 7.08 4.94 2.20
N VAL A 58 7.57 4.59 3.38
CA VAL A 58 6.75 4.11 4.51
C VAL A 58 5.69 5.16 4.89
N SER A 59 6.09 6.43 5.03
CA SER A 59 5.17 7.52 5.37
C SER A 59 4.07 7.70 4.31
N ARG A 60 4.42 7.56 3.02
CA ARG A 60 3.44 7.59 1.93
C ARG A 60 2.46 6.42 2.00
N VAL A 61 2.96 5.20 2.24
CA VAL A 61 2.15 3.99 2.41
C VAL A 61 1.14 4.16 3.55
N GLN A 62 1.58 4.61 4.73
CA GLN A 62 0.70 4.84 5.86
C GLN A 62 -0.40 5.86 5.56
N ARG A 63 -0.06 6.98 4.88
CA ARG A 63 -1.05 7.99 4.48
C ARG A 63 -2.08 7.43 3.49
N ALA A 64 -1.67 6.63 2.50
CA ALA A 64 -2.62 6.06 1.54
C ALA A 64 -3.54 5.02 2.19
N ILE A 65 -3.01 4.18 3.08
CA ILE A 65 -3.83 3.24 3.86
C ILE A 65 -4.88 4.02 4.66
N GLY A 66 -4.47 5.07 5.38
CA GLY A 66 -5.38 5.90 6.18
C GLY A 66 -6.50 6.50 5.31
N ARG A 67 -6.14 7.13 4.18
CA ARG A 67 -7.12 7.70 3.25
C ARG A 67 -8.09 6.65 2.68
N GLU A 68 -7.61 5.45 2.37
CA GLU A 68 -8.45 4.38 1.86
C GLU A 68 -9.41 3.83 2.91
N LEU A 69 -8.94 3.65 4.16
CA LEU A 69 -9.80 3.24 5.27
C LEU A 69 -10.87 4.30 5.56
N ASP A 70 -10.51 5.57 5.47
CA ASP A 70 -11.45 6.68 5.64
C ASP A 70 -12.49 6.74 4.51
N ALA A 71 -12.07 6.56 3.26
CA ALA A 71 -12.99 6.48 2.12
C ALA A 71 -13.98 5.33 2.29
N ARG A 72 -13.50 4.14 2.69
CA ARG A 72 -14.34 2.97 2.95
C ARG A 72 -15.33 3.20 4.09
N ARG A 73 -14.92 3.89 5.15
CA ARG A 73 -15.80 4.23 6.27
C ARG A 73 -16.94 5.12 5.81
N VAL A 74 -16.64 6.15 5.01
CA VAL A 74 -17.67 7.04 4.42
C VAL A 74 -18.58 6.26 3.48
N GLU A 75 -18.02 5.40 2.62
CA GLU A 75 -18.79 4.52 1.71
C GLU A 75 -19.70 3.54 2.46
N ALA A 76 -19.28 3.08 3.65
CA ALA A 76 -20.07 2.22 4.51
C ALA A 76 -21.12 2.98 5.36
N GLY A 77 -21.25 4.30 5.18
CA GLY A 77 -22.19 5.12 5.96
C GLY A 77 -21.74 5.41 7.39
N CYS A 78 -20.46 5.21 7.72
CA CYS A 78 -19.86 5.49 9.03
C CYS A 78 -18.89 6.70 8.95
N PRO A 79 -19.40 7.93 8.82
CA PRO A 79 -18.55 9.13 8.72
C PRO A 79 -17.75 9.38 10.00
N LYS A 80 -16.56 9.98 9.84
CA LYS A 80 -15.56 10.18 10.91
C LYS A 80 -16.08 10.87 12.16
N TYR A 81 -17.05 11.77 12.04
CA TYR A 81 -17.62 12.51 13.16
C TYR A 81 -18.56 11.69 14.04
N LEU A 82 -18.89 10.45 13.65
CA LEU A 82 -19.73 9.53 14.43
C LEU A 82 -18.94 8.59 15.33
N VAL A 83 -17.60 8.56 15.22
CA VAL A 83 -16.75 7.68 16.02
C VAL A 83 -16.04 8.56 17.06
N ARG A 84 -16.49 8.48 18.31
CA ARG A 84 -15.86 9.11 19.49
C ARG A 84 -14.54 8.44 19.83
#